data_AF-A0A367CBI2-F1
#
_entry.id   AF-A0A367CBI2-F1
#
_cell.length_a   1.000
_cell.length_b   1.000
_cell.length_c   1.000
_cell.angle_alpha   90.00
_cell.angle_beta   90.00
_cell.angle_gamma   90.00
#
_symmetry.space_group_name_H-M   'P 1'
#
loop_
_entity.id
_entity.type
_entity.pdbx_description
1 polymer ?
#
loop_
_entity_poly.entity_id
_entity_poly.type
_entity_poly.pdbx_seq_one_letter_code
_entity_poly.pdbx_strand_id
1 'polypeptide(L)'
;GQPLQTEEAVLAQLRQLSENVEEALKRVQKHGKTVVLKVRYTDYSTTTKRVTLPEYIYKKEALFYQASLIWEEILGVEKGIRLLGITLTNLDPMTYENIVLPLWETKE
;
A
#
# COMPACT_ATOMS: atom_id res chain seq x y z
N GLY A 1 -5.00 -15.18 16.14
CA GLY A 1 -4.89 -15.58 14.72
C GLY A 1 -3.86 -16.68 14.61
N GLN A 2 -4.14 -17.70 13.82
CA GLN A 2 -3.15 -18.72 13.46
C GLN A 2 -2.07 -18.08 12.56
N PRO A 3 -0.80 -18.46 12.68
CA PRO A 3 0.25 -17.93 11.81
C PRO A 3 0.01 -18.38 10.37
N LEU A 4 0.27 -17.49 9.41
CA LEU A 4 0.26 -17.83 7.99
C LEU A 4 1.53 -18.64 7.69
N GLN A 5 1.33 -19.84 7.14
CA GLN A 5 2.41 -20.81 6.88
C GLN A 5 2.56 -21.16 5.39
N THR A 6 1.62 -20.73 4.54
CA THR A 6 1.69 -20.95 3.10
C THR A 6 1.61 -19.63 2.35
N GLU A 7 2.18 -19.60 1.16
CA GLU A 7 2.18 -18.43 0.31
C GLU A 7 0.76 -18.02 -0.11
N GLU A 8 -0.11 -19.00 -0.38
CA GLU A 8 -1.51 -18.76 -0.75
C GLU A 8 -2.27 -18.05 0.38
N ALA A 9 -2.00 -18.44 1.64
CA ALA A 9 -2.60 -17.79 2.80
C ALA A 9 -2.13 -16.33 2.94
N VAL A 10 -0.86 -16.05 2.62
CA VAL A 10 -0.31 -14.69 2.60
C VAL A 10 -0.96 -13.86 1.50
N LEU A 11 -1.02 -14.38 0.28
CA LEU A 11 -1.63 -13.69 -0.85
C LEU A 11 -3.13 -13.42 -0.62
N ALA A 12 -3.86 -14.38 -0.03
CA ALA A 12 -5.25 -14.17 0.36
C ALA A 12 -5.39 -13.05 1.40
N GLN A 13 -4.50 -13.02 2.40
CA GLN A 13 -4.49 -11.96 3.41
C GLN A 13 -4.13 -10.59 2.81
N LEU A 14 -3.17 -10.51 1.88
CA LEU A 14 -2.81 -9.29 1.16
C LEU A 14 -3.99 -8.74 0.37
N ARG A 15 -4.77 -9.61 -0.28
CA ARG A 15 -5.98 -9.22 -1.02
C ARG A 15 -7.00 -8.56 -0.09
N GLN A 16 -7.30 -9.20 1.05
CA GLN A 16 -8.22 -8.64 2.04
C GLN A 16 -7.72 -7.32 2.63
N LEU A 17 -6.42 -7.21 2.92
CA LEU A 17 -5.84 -5.98 3.44
C LEU A 17 -5.91 -4.84 2.41
N SER A 18 -5.71 -5.15 1.13
CA SER A 18 -5.78 -4.17 0.05
C SER A 18 -7.20 -3.61 -0.11
N GLU A 19 -8.22 -4.46 0.04
CA GLU A 19 -9.62 -4.04 0.08
C GLU A 19 -9.91 -3.11 1.25
N ASN A 20 -9.48 -3.48 2.46
CA ASN A 20 -9.69 -2.67 3.65
C ASN A 20 -9.00 -1.30 3.54
N VAL A 21 -7.81 -1.26 2.95
CA VAL A 21 -7.07 0.00 2.71
C VAL A 21 -7.79 0.87 1.69
N GLU A 22 -8.28 0.30 0.58
CA GLU A 22 -9.07 1.03 -0.40
C GLU A 22 -10.33 1.63 0.24
N GLU A 23 -11.08 0.85 1.03
CA GLU A 23 -12.28 1.35 1.73
C GLU A 23 -11.95 2.47 2.73
N ALA A 24 -10.82 2.37 3.44
CA ALA A 24 -10.34 3.44 4.30
C ALA A 24 -10.01 4.70 3.51
N LEU A 25 -9.30 4.57 2.39
CA LEU A 25 -8.92 5.69 1.51
C LEU A 25 -10.13 6.36 0.86
N LYS A 26 -11.12 5.58 0.41
CA LYS A 26 -12.39 6.09 -0.13
C LYS A 26 -13.15 6.90 0.91
N ARG A 27 -13.23 6.42 2.16
CA ARG A 27 -13.89 7.14 3.26
C ARG A 27 -13.27 8.50 3.56
N VAL A 28 -11.95 8.63 3.42
CA VAL A 28 -11.23 9.89 3.65
C VAL A 28 -10.97 10.68 2.37
N GLN A 29 -11.41 10.19 1.21
CA GLN A 29 -11.20 10.76 -0.13
C GLN A 29 -9.73 11.11 -0.43
N LYS A 30 -8.81 10.18 -0.13
CA LYS A 30 -7.36 10.36 -0.37
C LYS A 30 -6.80 9.27 -1.27
N HIS A 31 -5.74 9.60 -1.98
CA HIS A 31 -4.86 8.68 -2.68
C HIS A 31 -3.42 8.85 -2.20
N GLY A 32 -2.55 7.87 -2.43
CA GLY A 32 -1.16 7.91 -1.96
C GLY A 32 -0.16 7.31 -2.93
N LYS A 33 1.13 7.56 -2.69
CA LYS A 33 2.21 7.11 -3.59
C LYS A 33 3.04 5.96 -3.04
N THR A 34 3.14 5.85 -1.72
CA THR A 34 4.10 4.94 -1.11
C THR A 34 3.38 3.78 -0.44
N VAL A 35 3.57 2.58 -0.97
CA VAL A 35 3.06 1.33 -0.40
C VAL A 35 4.09 0.79 0.58
N VAL A 36 3.65 0.46 1.79
CA VAL A 36 4.46 -0.12 2.85
C VAL A 36 3.89 -1.48 3.22
N LEU A 37 4.73 -2.52 3.12
CA LEU A 37 4.41 -3.85 3.62
C LEU A 37 5.18 -4.10 4.91
N LYS A 38 4.45 -4.42 5.98
CA LYS A 38 5.00 -4.81 7.26
C LYS A 38 4.65 -6.26 7.56
N VAL A 39 5.68 -7.07 7.79
CA VAL A 39 5.59 -8.49 8.11
C VAL A 39 6.15 -8.69 9.51
N ARG A 40 5.35 -9.29 10.40
CA ARG A 40 5.81 -9.71 11.73
C ARG A 40 5.79 -11.22 11.82
N TYR A 41 6.92 -11.80 12.15
CA TYR A 41 7.10 -13.25 12.24
C TYR A 41 6.73 -13.79 13.64
N THR A 42 6.65 -15.11 13.76
CA THR A 42 6.36 -15.81 15.02
C THR A 42 7.45 -15.63 16.08
N ASP A 43 8.71 -15.41 15.66
CA ASP A 43 9.85 -15.05 16.52
C ASP A 43 9.84 -13.57 16.95
N TYR A 44 8.74 -12.85 16.67
CA TYR A 44 8.55 -11.42 16.92
C TYR A 44 9.45 -10.47 16.11
N SER A 45 10.31 -10.99 15.23
CA SER A 45 11.05 -10.16 14.28
C SER A 45 10.10 -9.48 13.29
N THR A 46 10.47 -8.28 12.83
CA THR A 46 9.66 -7.46 11.94
C THR A 46 10.46 -7.03 10.73
N THR A 47 9.96 -7.36 9.54
CA THR A 47 10.48 -6.85 8.28
C THR A 47 9.52 -5.79 7.75
N THR A 48 10.06 -4.64 7.34
CA THR A 48 9.27 -3.58 6.70
C THR A 48 9.96 -3.18 5.42
N LYS A 49 9.21 -3.21 4.31
CA LYS A 49 9.66 -2.78 3.00
C LYS A 49 8.66 -1.77 2.45
N ARG A 50 9.14 -0.84 1.63
CA ARG A 50 8.32 0.23 1.07
C ARG A 50 8.76 0.54 -0.36
N VAL A 51 7.79 0.84 -1.20
CA VAL A 51 8.00 1.26 -2.59
C VAL A 51 7.21 2.55 -2.80
N THR A 52 7.85 3.54 -3.42
CA THR A 52 7.18 4.79 -3.82
C THR A 52 6.95 4.76 -5.32
N LEU A 53 5.69 4.95 -5.72
CA LEU A 53 5.26 4.95 -7.10
C LEU A 53 5.31 6.36 -7.68
N PRO A 54 5.50 6.49 -9.01
CA PRO A 54 5.45 7.78 -9.69
C PRO A 54 4.03 8.39 -9.65
N GLU A 55 3.01 7.53 -9.63
CA GLU A 55 1.60 7.91 -9.69
C GLU A 55 0.89 7.69 -8.35
N TYR A 56 -0.16 8.47 -8.10
CA TYR A 56 -1.03 8.24 -6.94
C TYR A 56 -1.93 7.03 -7.20
N ILE A 57 -1.98 6.12 -6.24
CA ILE A 57 -2.85 4.96 -6.24
C ILE A 57 -3.82 5.02 -5.06
N TYR A 58 -4.96 4.35 -5.23
CA TYR A 58 -5.95 4.15 -4.17
C TYR A 58 -6.73 2.84 -4.36
N LYS A 59 -6.74 2.29 -5.58
CA LYS A 59 -7.47 1.07 -5.93
C LYS A 59 -6.84 -0.18 -5.31
N LYS A 60 -7.69 -1.10 -4.88
CA LYS A 60 -7.27 -2.37 -4.26
C LYS A 60 -6.39 -3.21 -5.18
N GLU A 61 -6.62 -3.21 -6.48
CA GLU A 61 -5.84 -4.00 -7.45
C GLU A 61 -4.38 -3.54 -7.51
N ALA A 62 -4.18 -2.21 -7.51
CA ALA A 62 -2.84 -1.61 -7.49
C ALA A 62 -2.14 -1.87 -6.14
N LEU A 63 -2.86 -1.72 -5.02
CA LEU A 63 -2.33 -2.02 -3.68
C LEU A 63 -1.90 -3.48 -3.55
N PHE A 64 -2.74 -4.41 -4.01
CA PHE A 64 -2.46 -5.84 -3.98
C PHE A 64 -1.24 -6.17 -4.84
N TYR A 65 -1.21 -5.69 -6.09
CA TYR A 65 -0.09 -5.94 -7.00
C TYR A 65 1.24 -5.47 -6.39
N GLN A 66 1.28 -4.24 -5.89
CA GLN A 66 2.50 -3.66 -5.31
C GLN A 66 2.91 -4.36 -4.00
N ALA A 67 1.94 -4.74 -3.16
CA ALA A 67 2.24 -5.49 -1.95
C ALA A 67 2.77 -6.90 -2.26
N SER A 68 2.25 -7.57 -3.29
CA SER A 68 2.74 -8.88 -3.74
C SER A 68 4.17 -8.81 -4.29
N LEU A 69 4.51 -7.76 -5.06
CA LEU A 69 5.90 -7.54 -5.50
C LEU A 69 6.85 -7.34 -4.32
N ILE A 70 6.46 -6.51 -3.34
CA ILE A 70 7.26 -6.31 -2.13
C ILE A 70 7.39 -7.62 -1.33
N TRP A 71 6.34 -8.45 -1.33
CA TRP A 71 6.35 -9.75 -0.69
C TRP A 71 7.32 -10.72 -1.37
N GLU A 72 7.36 -10.78 -2.70
CA GLU A 72 8.32 -11.59 -3.46
C GLU A 72 9.78 -11.21 -3.16
N GLU A 73 10.07 -9.93 -2.90
CA GLU A 73 11.41 -9.48 -2.48
C GLU A 73 11.77 -9.90 -1.04
N ILE A 74 10.78 -10.17 -0.20
CA ILE A 74 11.00 -10.65 1.18
C ILE A 74 11.18 -12.16 1.12
N LEU A 75 12.44 -12.60 1.09
CA LEU A 75 12.82 -14.02 1.12
C LEU A 75 12.26 -14.72 2.38
N GLY A 76 11.13 -15.43 2.21
CA GLY A 76 10.77 -16.61 3.00
C GLY A 76 9.55 -16.49 3.92
N VAL A 77 8.64 -17.46 3.76
CA VAL A 77 7.63 -17.90 4.75
C VAL A 77 8.27 -18.84 5.80
N GLU A 78 9.57 -19.13 5.70
CA GLU A 78 10.27 -20.11 6.55
C GLU A 78 10.07 -19.86 8.05
N LYS A 79 9.96 -18.59 8.41
CA LYS A 79 9.54 -18.14 9.73
C LYS A 79 8.05 -17.84 9.61
N GLY A 80 7.18 -18.66 10.21
CA GLY A 80 5.74 -18.44 10.11
C GLY A 80 5.35 -16.98 10.41
N ILE A 81 4.36 -16.45 9.69
CA ILE A 81 4.00 -15.04 9.76
C ILE A 81 2.85 -14.85 10.74
N ARG A 82 3.03 -14.00 11.74
CA ARG A 82 2.02 -13.71 12.77
C ARG A 82 1.12 -12.54 12.38
N LEU A 83 1.68 -11.48 11.81
CA LEU A 83 0.93 -10.30 11.38
C LEU A 83 1.43 -9.82 10.02
N LEU A 84 0.49 -9.37 9.20
CA LEU A 84 0.73 -8.76 7.90
C LEU A 84 -0.03 -7.45 7.87
N GLY A 85 0.60 -6.37 7.40
CA GLY A 85 -0.02 -5.07 7.29
C GLY A 85 0.39 -4.35 6.02
N ILE A 86 -0.59 -3.83 5.29
CA ILE A 86 -0.40 -2.92 4.17
C ILE A 86 -0.72 -1.52 4.65
N THR A 87 0.11 -0.55 4.32
CA THR A 87 -0.12 0.86 4.62
C THR A 87 0.21 1.70 3.40
N LEU A 88 -0.60 2.72 3.12
CA LEU A 88 -0.32 3.70 2.08
C LEU A 88 0.07 5.03 2.72
N THR A 89 1.18 5.62 2.28
CA THR A 89 1.70 6.91 2.75
C THR A 89 1.91 7.88 1.59
N ASN A 90 2.33 9.12 1.88
CA ASN A 90 2.29 10.26 0.96
C ASN A 90 0.86 10.48 0.43
N LEU A 91 -0.07 10.68 1.37
CA LEU A 91 -1.49 10.83 1.08
C LEU A 91 -1.83 12.26 0.67
N ASP A 92 -2.69 12.37 -0.32
CA ASP A 92 -3.11 13.63 -0.93
C ASP A 92 -4.61 13.52 -1.28
N PRO A 93 -5.43 14.55 -1.01
CA PRO A 93 -6.83 14.60 -1.42
C PRO A 93 -7.03 14.28 -2.90
N MET A 94 -8.07 13.50 -3.21
CA MET A 94 -8.45 13.22 -4.60
C MET A 94 -9.08 14.43 -5.31
N THR A 95 -9.40 15.50 -4.58
CA THR A 95 -10.09 16.70 -5.04
C THR A 95 -9.18 17.79 -5.62
N TYR A 96 -7.88 17.55 -5.83
CA TYR A 96 -7.01 18.54 -6.48
C TYR A 96 -7.36 18.67 -7.97
N GLU A 97 -8.15 19.68 -8.32
CA GLU A 97 -8.04 20.33 -9.64
C GLU A 97 -6.68 21.02 -9.70
N ASN A 98 -5.81 20.58 -10.61
CA ASN A 98 -4.59 21.33 -10.93
C ASN A 98 -5.02 22.65 -11.59
N ILE A 99 -5.09 23.73 -10.81
CA ILE A 99 -5.30 25.06 -11.36
C ILE A 99 -3.97 25.47 -11.99
N VAL A 100 -3.95 25.56 -13.32
CA VAL A 100 -2.86 26.25 -14.03
C VAL A 100 -3.00 27.72 -13.70
N LEU A 101 -2.08 28.23 -12.87
CA LEU A 101 -2.00 29.67 -12.62
C LEU A 101 -1.65 30.36 -13.95
N PRO A 102 -2.47 31.29 -14.46
CA PRO A 102 -2.08 32.13 -15.57
C PRO A 102 -0.96 33.03 -15.07
N LEU A 103 0.28 32.64 -15.34
CA LEU A 103 1.41 33.52 -15.18
C LEU A 103 1.28 34.58 -16.29
N TRP A 104 1.17 35.84 -15.85
CA TRP A 104 0.97 37.09 -16.59
C TRP A 104 -0.35 37.24 -17.41
N GLU A 105 -1.26 38.09 -16.92
CA GLU A 105 -2.10 38.91 -17.82
C GLU A 105 -1.18 39.97 -18.44
N THR A 106 -0.63 39.72 -19.63
CA THR A 106 -0.07 40.82 -20.41
C THR A 106 -1.24 41.65 -20.93
N LYS A 107 -1.61 42.68 -20.18
CA LYS A 107 -2.31 43.83 -20.75
C LYS A 107 -1.28 44.67 -21.50
N GLU A 108 -1.21 44.51 -22.81
CA GLU A 108 -0.86 45.59 -23.76
C GLU A 108 -1.76 45.49 -25.00
#